data_AF-A0A447TJG4-F1
#
_entry.id   AF-A0A447TJG4-F1
#
_cell.length_a   1.000
_cell.length_b   1.000
_cell.length_c   1.000
_cell.angle_alpha   90.00
_cell.angle_beta   90.00
_cell.angle_gamma   90.00
#
_symmetry.space_group_name_H-M   'P 1'
#
loop_
_entity.id
_entity.type
_entity.pdbx_description
1 polymer ?
#
loop_
_entity_poly.entity_id
_entity_poly.type
_entity_poly.pdbx_seq_one_letter_code
_entity_poly.pdbx_strand_id
1 'polypeptide(L)'
;MGNSLLVIGSKLGMDVRIGAPKHLWPTDELVAECREIAKRTGARITLTEDPKEAVKGTDFIHTDVWVSMGEPAEVWPSASVC
;
A
#
# COMPACT_ATOMS: atom_id res chain seq x y z
N MET A 1 -6.79 -4.17 -3.01
CA MET A 1 -5.46 -4.81 -3.19
C MET A 1 -4.40 -4.44 -2.11
N GLY A 2 -4.28 -3.18 -1.67
CA GLY A 2 -3.19 -2.74 -0.79
C GLY A 2 -2.96 -3.56 0.51
N ASN A 3 -4.03 -3.92 1.23
CA ASN A 3 -3.93 -4.71 2.47
C ASN A 3 -3.24 -6.07 2.25
N SER A 4 -3.66 -6.80 1.22
CA SER A 4 -3.13 -8.14 0.94
C SER A 4 -1.65 -8.10 0.56
N LEU A 5 -1.23 -7.11 -0.24
CA LEU A 5 0.17 -6.89 -0.60
C LEU A 5 1.04 -6.58 0.63
N LEU A 6 0.54 -5.75 1.55
CA LEU A 6 1.23 -5.45 2.81
C LEU A 6 1.41 -6.69 3.69
N VAL A 7 0.34 -7.49 3.83
CA VAL A 7 0.36 -8.72 4.64
C VAL A 7 1.31 -9.76 4.06
N ILE A 8 1.25 -10.04 2.75
CA ILE A 8 2.13 -11.04 2.16
C ILE A 8 3.60 -10.58 2.16
N GLY A 9 3.85 -9.29 1.86
CA GLY A 9 5.20 -8.72 1.89
C GLY A 9 5.82 -8.78 3.28
N SER A 10 5.05 -8.46 4.33
CA SER A 10 5.53 -8.56 5.71
C SER A 10 5.86 -10.01 6.12
N LYS A 11 5.01 -10.98 5.76
CA LYS A 11 5.22 -12.40 6.10
C LYS A 11 6.39 -13.04 5.36
N LEU A 12 6.72 -12.58 4.16
CA LEU A 12 7.81 -13.13 3.34
C LEU A 12 9.15 -12.40 3.48
N GLY A 13 9.25 -11.37 4.32
CA GLY A 13 10.51 -10.65 4.52
C GLY A 13 10.85 -9.66 3.40
N MET A 14 9.86 -9.18 2.65
CA MET A 14 10.06 -8.31 1.49
C MET A 14 10.22 -6.83 1.88
N ASP A 15 10.77 -6.03 0.97
CA ASP A 15 10.64 -4.57 1.00
C ASP A 15 9.32 -4.18 0.33
N VAL A 16 8.27 -3.97 1.14
CA VAL A 16 6.93 -3.63 0.68
C VAL A 16 6.61 -2.17 0.96
N ARG A 17 6.14 -1.48 -0.08
CA ARG A 17 5.92 -0.03 -0.06
C ARG A 17 4.53 0.29 -0.57
N ILE A 18 3.84 1.21 0.11
CA ILE A 18 2.55 1.76 -0.32
C ILE A 18 2.75 3.25 -0.55
N GLY A 19 2.66 3.66 -1.82
CA GLY A 19 2.54 5.05 -2.23
C GLY A 19 1.07 5.38 -2.47
N ALA A 20 0.46 6.14 -1.57
CA ALA A 20 -0.96 6.52 -1.66
C ALA A 20 -1.24 7.74 -0.75
N PRO A 21 -2.31 8.51 -1.00
CA PRO A 21 -2.79 9.51 -0.04
C PRO A 21 -3.04 8.88 1.34
N LYS A 22 -2.68 9.58 2.42
CA LYS A 22 -2.69 9.03 3.79
C LYS A 22 -4.06 8.51 4.24
N HIS A 23 -5.14 9.15 3.80
CA HIS A 23 -6.51 8.75 4.13
C HIS A 23 -6.97 7.45 3.44
N LEU A 24 -6.21 6.94 2.47
CA LEU A 24 -6.46 5.67 1.78
C LEU A 24 -5.49 4.56 2.21
N TRP A 25 -4.65 4.80 3.21
CA TRP A 25 -3.74 3.79 3.73
C TRP A 25 -4.50 2.64 4.40
N PRO A 26 -3.89 1.45 4.48
CA PRO A 26 -4.36 0.39 5.37
C PRO A 26 -4.52 0.91 6.81
N THR A 27 -5.45 0.33 7.56
CA THR A 27 -5.73 0.79 8.93
C THR A 27 -4.50 0.67 9.82
N ASP A 28 -4.40 1.55 10.82
CA ASP A 28 -3.25 1.58 11.73
C ASP A 28 -3.07 0.24 12.47
N GLU A 29 -4.17 -0.46 12.79
CA GLU A 29 -4.12 -1.79 13.42
C GLU A 29 -3.44 -2.82 12.51
N LEU A 30 -3.80 -2.84 11.22
CA LEU A 30 -3.21 -3.76 10.25
C LEU A 30 -1.73 -3.43 10.00
N VAL A 31 -1.39 -2.13 9.91
CA VAL A 31 -0.01 -1.67 9.76
C VAL A 31 0.82 -2.07 10.98
N ALA A 32 0.28 -1.92 12.19
CA ALA A 32 0.95 -2.34 13.42
C ALA A 32 1.22 -3.84 13.44
N GLU A 33 0.23 -4.67 13.09
CA GLU A 33 0.40 -6.13 12.99
C GLU A 33 1.49 -6.49 11.97
N CYS A 34 1.46 -5.89 10.78
CA CYS A 34 2.45 -6.14 9.73
C CYS A 34 3.85 -5.71 10.17
N ARG A 35 3.99 -4.63 10.95
CA ARG A 35 5.28 -4.20 11.51
C ARG A 35 5.80 -5.17 12.56
N GLU A 36 4.94 -5.75 13.41
CA GLU A 36 5.37 -6.80 14.34
C GLU A 36 5.84 -8.06 13.62
N ILE A 37 5.16 -8.45 12.54
CA ILE A 37 5.60 -9.56 11.67
C ILE A 37 6.95 -9.21 11.02
N ALA A 38 7.10 -7.98 10.52
CA ALA A 38 8.32 -7.53 9.86
C ALA A 38 9.57 -7.63 10.75
N LYS A 39 9.44 -7.39 12.07
CA LYS A 39 10.53 -7.59 13.03
C LYS A 39 11.06 -9.03 13.06
N ARG A 40 10.21 -10.01 12.75
CA ARG A 40 10.57 -11.44 12.76
C ARG A 40 11.10 -11.92 11.41
N THR A 41 10.62 -11.33 10.32
CA THR A 41 10.93 -11.78 8.95
C THR A 41 12.04 -10.97 8.29
N GLY A 42 12.36 -9.79 8.83
CA GLY A 42 13.30 -8.86 8.21
C GLY A 42 12.67 -8.00 7.11
N ALA A 43 11.35 -8.03 6.96
CA ALA A 43 10.64 -7.18 6.00
C ALA A 43 10.86 -5.69 6.31
N ARG A 44 10.82 -4.86 5.27
CA ARG A 44 10.78 -3.40 5.39
C ARG A 44 9.43 -2.90 4.89
N ILE A 45 8.80 -2.04 5.68
CA ILE A 45 7.48 -1.49 5.37
C ILE A 45 7.61 0.03 5.27
N THR A 46 7.29 0.58 4.10
CA THR A 46 7.24 2.03 3.87
C THR A 46 5.84 2.44 3.43
N LEU A 47 5.24 3.41 4.11
CA LEU A 47 4.01 4.08 3.67
C LEU A 47 4.37 5.54 3.44
N THR A 48 4.10 6.07 2.25
CA THR A 48 4.41 7.46 1.88
C THR A 48 3.35 8.03 0.95
N GLU A 49 3.18 9.35 1.00
CA GLU A 49 2.35 10.10 0.05
C GLU A 49 3.16 10.57 -1.17
N ASP A 50 4.49 10.40 -1.18
CA ASP A 50 5.34 10.73 -2.33
C ASP A 50 5.50 9.50 -3.25
N PRO A 51 4.88 9.49 -4.45
CA PRO A 51 5.02 8.37 -5.38
C PRO A 51 6.47 8.17 -5.86
N LYS A 52 7.28 9.24 -5.95
CA LYS A 52 8.70 9.12 -6.36
C LYS A 52 9.52 8.41 -5.29
N GLU A 53 9.23 8.67 -4.01
CA GLU A 53 9.84 7.94 -2.90
C GLU A 53 9.42 6.47 -2.93
N ALA A 54 8.11 6.20 -3.11
CA ALA A 54 7.57 4.85 -3.11
C ALA A 54 8.25 3.93 -4.15
N VAL A 55 8.48 4.42 -5.37
CA VAL A 55 9.00 3.62 -6.50
C VAL A 55 10.54 3.62 -6.61
N LYS A 56 11.25 4.40 -5.79
CA LYS A 56 12.70 4.56 -5.93
C LYS A 56 13.43 3.25 -5.65
N GLY A 57 14.01 2.64 -6.70
CA GLY A 57 14.81 1.42 -6.58
C GLY A 57 13.99 0.18 -6.22
N THR A 58 12.68 0.16 -6.52
CA THR A 58 11.84 -1.05 -6.40
C THR A 58 12.01 -1.95 -7.63
N ASP A 59 11.97 -3.26 -7.43
CA ASP A 59 12.02 -4.24 -8.54
C ASP A 59 10.68 -4.35 -9.30
N PHE A 60 9.56 -4.16 -8.58
CA PHE A 60 8.21 -4.32 -9.14
C PHE A 60 7.29 -3.17 -8.69
N ILE A 61 6.48 -2.68 -9.62
CA ILE A 61 5.41 -1.70 -9.35
C ILE A 61 4.07 -2.41 -9.54
N HIS A 62 3.24 -2.38 -8.51
CA HIS A 62 1.87 -2.90 -8.54
C HIS A 62 0.88 -1.74 -8.42
N THR A 63 -0.19 -1.82 -9.20
CA THR A 63 -1.35 -0.92 -9.09
C THR A 63 -2.62 -1.72 -9.36
N ASP A 64 -3.76 -1.14 -9.03
CA ASP A 64 -5.10 -1.71 -9.21
C ASP A 64 -6.04 -0.60 -9.66
N VAL A 65 -7.24 -0.92 -10.13
CA VAL A 65 -8.28 0.09 -10.40
C VAL A 65 -8.72 0.73 -9.08
N TRP A 66 -8.91 2.04 -9.08
CA TRP A 66 -9.15 2.82 -7.85
C TRP A 66 -10.63 2.91 -7.50
N VAL A 67 -11.47 2.81 -8.52
CA VAL A 67 -12.92 2.78 -8.40
C VAL A 67 -13.35 1.35 -8.71
N SER A 68 -14.11 0.77 -7.80
CA SER A 68 -14.62 -0.59 -7.98
C SER A 68 -15.81 -0.60 -8.94
N MET A 69 -16.04 -1.74 -9.60
CA MET A 69 -17.23 -1.92 -10.43
C MET A 69 -18.50 -1.75 -9.58
N GLY A 70 -19.33 -0.77 -9.94
CA GLY A 70 -20.60 -0.48 -9.26
C GLY A 70 -20.59 0.78 -8.38
N GLU A 71 -19.45 1.44 -8.22
CA GLU A 71 -19.43 2.75 -7.54
C GLU A 71 -20.00 3.86 -8.45
N PRO A 72 -20.76 4.82 -7.89
CA PRO A 72 -21.36 5.91 -8.67
C PRO A 72 -20.33 6.73 -9.44
N ALA A 73 -20.70 7.28 -10.61
CA ALA A 73 -19.78 8.05 -11.46
C ALA A 73 -19.21 9.28 -10.72
N GLU A 74 -19.92 9.77 -9.71
CA GLU A 74 -19.59 10.94 -8.90
C GLU A 74 -18.31 10.76 -8.06
N VAL A 75 -17.90 9.52 -7.74
CA VAL A 75 -16.68 9.27 -6.92
C VAL A 75 -15.40 9.14 -7.75
N TRP A 76 -15.51 9.15 -9.08
CA TRP A 76 -14.37 8.98 -9.99
C TRP A 76 -13.37 10.15 -9.95
N PRO A 77 -13.81 11.42 -9.84
CA PRO A 77 -12.88 12.55 -9.75
C PRO A 77 -11.98 12.49 -8.50
N SER A 78 -12.52 12.03 -7.37
CA SER A 78 -11.74 11.86 -6.13
C SER A 78 -10.74 10.71 -6.19
N ALA A 79 -10.98 9.73 -7.06
CA ALA A 79 -10.10 8.59 -7.28
C ALA A 79 -9.02 8.85 -8.36
N SER A 80 -8.86 10.09 -8.82
CA SER A 80 -7.93 10.42 -9.92
C SER A 80 -6.58 11.01 -9.46
N VAL A 81 -6.32 11.08 -8.15
CA VAL A 81 -5.17 11.84 -7.61
C VAL A 81 -4.27 10.94 -6.76
N CYS A 82 -3.09 10.64 -7.31
CA CYS A 82 -1.95 10.02 -6.62
C CYS A 82 -0.90 11.08 -6.30
#